data_AF-A0A8J3BXS4-F1
#
_entry.id   AF-A0A8J3BXS4-F1
#
_cell.length_a   1.000
_cell.length_b   1.000
_cell.length_c   1.000
_cell.angle_alpha   90.00
_cell.angle_beta   90.00
_cell.angle_gamma   90.00
#
_symmetry.space_group_name_H-M   'P 1'
#
loop_
_entity.id
_entity.type
_entity.pdbx_description
1 polymer ?
#
loop_
_entity_poly.entity_id
_entity_poly.type
_entity_poly.pdbx_seq_one_letter_code
_entity_poly.pdbx_strand_id
1 'polypeptide(L)'
;MRRHIQLGVRFLAELADDGHALEFAIGTGRVAIPLIEHGVPVAGIELSQPMADQLNRKRTDIPVVIGDMATTTVAGQFSLVYVVWNSISNLRTQPEQVACFRNGVQGVRRQAGSAPFGQSEVSSIGAAAAVGQAFA
;
A
#
# COMPACT_ATOMS: atom_id res chain seq x y z
N MET A 1 14.14 1.99 -15.17
CA MET A 1 13.33 1.28 -14.15
C MET A 1 13.63 1.73 -12.71
N ARG A 2 14.89 1.71 -12.23
CA ARG A 2 15.23 2.08 -10.84
C ARG A 2 14.84 3.53 -10.44
N ARG A 3 14.92 4.50 -11.35
CA ARG A 3 14.60 5.92 -11.07
C ARG A 3 13.12 6.15 -10.71
N HIS A 4 12.18 5.44 -11.33
CA HIS A 4 10.75 5.61 -11.05
C HIS A 4 10.35 5.07 -9.68
N ILE A 5 10.99 3.96 -9.25
CA ILE A 5 10.77 3.41 -7.91
C ILE A 5 11.24 4.41 -6.84
N GLN A 6 12.41 5.03 -7.03
CA GLN A 6 12.94 6.02 -6.09
C GLN A 6 12.04 7.27 -5.97
N LEU A 7 11.46 7.74 -7.07
CA LEU A 7 10.48 8.82 -7.04
C LEU A 7 9.20 8.42 -6.29
N GLY A 8 8.71 7.21 -6.53
CA GLY A 8 7.56 6.68 -5.80
C GLY A 8 7.82 6.54 -4.30
N VAL A 9 9.00 6.05 -3.92
CA VAL A 9 9.40 5.92 -2.51
C VAL A 9 9.43 7.28 -1.81
N ARG A 10 10.05 8.29 -2.43
CA ARG A 10 10.07 9.65 -1.85
C ARG A 10 8.67 10.23 -1.69
N PHE A 11 7.82 10.09 -2.71
CA PHE A 11 6.43 10.53 -2.65
C PHE A 11 5.65 9.85 -1.53
N LEU A 12 5.79 8.52 -1.38
CA LEU A 12 5.15 7.78 -0.29
C LEU A 12 5.70 8.18 1.07
N ALA A 13 6.99 8.50 1.18
CA ALA A 13 7.57 9.00 2.42
C ALA A 13 7.00 10.36 2.82
N GLU A 14 6.86 11.29 1.87
CA GLU A 14 6.22 12.59 2.10
C GLU A 14 4.74 12.44 2.54
N LEU A 15 4.01 11.46 2.00
CA LEU A 15 2.63 11.17 2.42
C LEU A 15 2.53 10.49 3.78
N ALA A 16 3.49 9.64 4.12
CA ALA A 16 3.53 8.97 5.41
C ALA A 16 3.85 9.95 6.56
N ASP A 17 4.55 11.05 6.24
CA ASP A 17 5.03 12.04 7.22
C ASP A 17 5.85 11.33 8.32
N ASP A 18 5.66 11.69 9.59
CA ASP A 18 6.27 10.98 10.73
C ASP A 18 5.52 9.69 11.14
N GLY A 19 4.56 9.24 10.33
CA GLY A 19 3.70 8.09 10.63
C GLY A 19 4.16 6.76 10.02
N HIS A 20 3.42 5.69 10.34
CA HIS A 20 3.67 4.34 9.84
C HIS A 20 2.87 4.09 8.55
N ALA A 21 3.44 3.29 7.65
CA ALA A 21 2.76 2.88 6.43
C ALA A 21 2.37 1.39 6.45
N LEU A 22 1.27 1.06 5.77
CA LEU A 22 0.83 -0.31 5.50
C LEU A 22 0.81 -0.56 3.99
N GLU A 23 1.57 -1.55 3.53
CA GLU A 23 1.55 -2.00 2.13
C GLU A 23 0.60 -3.20 1.96
N PHE A 24 -0.45 -3.04 1.16
CA PHE A 24 -1.27 -4.14 0.68
C PHE A 24 -0.59 -4.83 -0.49
N ALA A 25 -0.57 -6.18 -0.45
CA ALA A 25 0.19 -7.01 -1.39
C ALA A 25 1.67 -6.64 -1.41
N ILE A 26 2.30 -6.61 -0.21
CA ILE A 26 3.69 -6.20 0.01
C ILE A 26 4.70 -7.06 -0.79
N GLY A 27 4.31 -8.28 -1.14
CA GLY A 27 5.09 -9.18 -1.96
C GLY A 27 6.48 -9.43 -1.40
N THR A 28 7.50 -9.15 -2.23
CA THR A 28 8.92 -9.35 -1.86
C THR A 28 9.62 -8.08 -1.39
N GLY A 29 8.85 -7.04 -1.03
CA GLY A 29 9.34 -5.79 -0.43
C GLY A 29 9.97 -4.80 -1.39
N ARG A 30 9.56 -4.77 -2.66
CA ARG A 30 10.14 -3.86 -3.69
C ARG A 30 10.00 -2.38 -3.32
N VAL A 31 8.93 -2.00 -2.61
CA VAL A 31 8.70 -0.62 -2.13
C VAL A 31 8.89 -0.53 -0.62
N ALA A 32 8.34 -1.47 0.17
CA ALA A 32 8.55 -1.49 1.62
C ALA A 32 10.03 -1.40 2.06
N ILE A 33 10.94 -2.17 1.47
CA ILE A 33 12.36 -2.16 1.90
C ILE A 33 12.98 -0.76 1.68
N PRO A 34 12.95 -0.17 0.47
CA PRO A 34 13.43 1.19 0.26
C PRO A 34 12.71 2.26 1.09
N LEU A 35 11.42 2.08 1.37
CA LEU A 35 10.64 3.04 2.16
C LEU A 35 11.09 3.05 3.63
N ILE A 36 11.38 1.87 4.19
CA ILE A 36 12.00 1.77 5.53
C ILE A 36 13.44 2.31 5.51
N GLU A 37 14.21 2.10 4.44
CA GLU A 37 15.53 2.74 4.29
C GLU A 37 15.44 4.27 4.24
N HIS A 38 14.29 4.83 3.85
CA HIS A 38 13.98 6.27 3.92
C HIS A 38 13.41 6.71 5.28
N GLY A 39 13.39 5.83 6.29
CA GLY A 39 13.00 6.17 7.66
C GLY A 39 11.52 5.96 7.98
N VAL A 40 10.71 5.46 7.06
CA VAL A 40 9.27 5.23 7.28
C VAL A 40 9.04 3.79 7.74
N PRO A 41 8.50 3.55 8.94
CA PRO A 41 8.14 2.20 9.39
C PRO A 41 7.04 1.60 8.50
N VAL A 42 7.23 0.37 8.03
CA VAL A 42 6.27 -0.32 7.14
C VAL A 42 5.85 -1.66 7.76
N ALA A 43 4.55 -1.91 7.76
CA ALA A 43 3.98 -3.26 7.89
C ALA A 43 3.34 -3.68 6.56
N GLY A 44 3.08 -4.97 6.36
CA GLY A 44 2.48 -5.46 5.11
C GLY A 44 1.44 -6.55 5.29
N ILE A 45 0.57 -6.67 4.28
CA ILE A 45 -0.29 -7.83 4.06
C ILE A 45 0.16 -8.51 2.78
N GLU A 46 0.34 -9.82 2.81
CA GLU A 46 0.64 -10.62 1.62
C GLU A 46 -0.19 -11.91 1.61
N LEU A 47 -0.78 -12.25 0.47
CA LEU A 47 -1.56 -13.48 0.33
C LEU A 47 -0.64 -14.70 0.14
N SER A 48 0.49 -14.50 -0.56
CA SER A 48 1.45 -15.53 -0.94
C SER A 48 2.52 -15.75 0.12
N GLN A 49 2.41 -16.85 0.88
CA GLN A 49 3.45 -17.27 1.82
C GLN A 49 4.85 -17.34 1.19
N PRO A 50 5.05 -17.92 -0.02
CA PRO A 50 6.38 -17.94 -0.62
C PRO A 50 6.99 -16.55 -0.91
N MET A 51 6.16 -15.55 -1.24
CA MET A 51 6.64 -14.18 -1.44
C MET A 51 7.00 -13.52 -0.11
N ALA A 52 6.18 -13.71 0.92
CA ALA A 52 6.48 -13.25 2.28
C ALA A 52 7.78 -13.90 2.82
N ASP A 53 8.00 -15.18 2.56
CA ASP A 53 9.26 -15.85 2.93
C ASP A 53 10.47 -15.24 2.22
N GLN A 54 10.32 -14.89 0.93
CA GLN A 54 11.38 -14.19 0.20
C GLN A 54 11.65 -12.79 0.77
N LEU A 55 10.61 -12.07 1.19
CA LEU A 55 10.78 -10.79 1.89
C LEU A 55 11.53 -11.00 3.21
N ASN A 56 11.09 -11.95 4.03
CA ASN A 56 11.72 -12.25 5.32
C ASN A 56 13.20 -12.65 5.18
N ARG A 57 13.58 -13.37 4.11
CA ARG A 57 15.00 -13.66 3.81
C ARG A 57 15.83 -12.42 3.48
N LYS A 58 15.22 -11.38 2.89
CA LYS A 58 15.91 -10.11 2.60
C LYS A 58 15.96 -9.21 3.82
N ARG A 59 14.90 -9.23 4.63
CA ARG A 59 14.70 -8.30 5.73
C ARG A 59 13.72 -8.89 6.76
N THR A 60 14.24 -9.26 7.92
CA THR A 60 13.50 -10.00 8.96
C THR A 60 12.70 -9.11 9.92
N ASP A 61 12.94 -7.80 9.91
CA ASP A 61 12.33 -6.82 10.81
C ASP A 61 11.02 -6.20 10.26
N ILE A 62 10.53 -6.64 9.08
CA ILE A 62 9.26 -6.16 8.53
C ILE A 62 8.11 -7.04 9.04
N PRO A 63 7.13 -6.48 9.79
CA PRO A 63 5.92 -7.21 10.15
C PRO A 63 5.07 -7.49 8.91
N VAL A 64 4.78 -8.77 8.64
CA VAL A 64 3.91 -9.19 7.53
C VAL A 64 2.81 -10.10 8.06
N VAL A 65 1.56 -9.76 7.75
CA VAL A 65 0.39 -10.61 8.02
C VAL A 65 0.03 -11.35 6.74
N ILE A 66 -0.12 -12.68 6.83
CA ILE A 66 -0.55 -13.50 5.72
C ILE A 66 -2.07 -13.41 5.59
N GLY A 67 -2.56 -12.93 4.44
CA GLY A 67 -4.00 -12.82 4.21
C GLY A 67 -4.39 -12.01 2.98
N ASP A 68 -5.69 -11.92 2.75
CA ASP A 68 -6.29 -11.17 1.66
C ASP A 68 -6.39 -9.67 2.02
N MET A 69 -5.84 -8.79 1.17
CA MET A 69 -5.85 -7.34 1.38
C MET A 69 -7.26 -6.71 1.42
N ALA A 70 -8.29 -7.40 0.92
CA ALA A 70 -9.67 -6.93 0.98
C ALA A 70 -10.30 -7.09 2.38
N THR A 71 -9.79 -7.99 3.21
CA THR A 71 -10.46 -8.39 4.47
C THR A 71 -9.54 -8.49 5.68
N THR A 72 -8.24 -8.71 5.47
CA THR A 72 -7.25 -8.88 6.53
C THR A 72 -6.90 -7.53 7.14
N THR A 73 -6.86 -7.46 8.47
CA THR A 73 -6.49 -6.25 9.22
C THR A 73 -5.16 -6.46 9.93
N VAL A 74 -4.41 -5.36 10.08
CA VAL A 74 -3.17 -5.33 10.85
C VAL A 74 -3.38 -4.40 12.04
N ALA A 75 -3.04 -4.87 13.23
CA ALA A 75 -3.09 -4.04 14.42
C ALA A 75 -2.04 -2.92 14.33
N GLY A 76 -2.46 -1.68 14.59
CA GLY A 76 -1.57 -0.53 14.51
C GLY A 76 -2.32 0.75 14.14
N GLN A 77 -1.58 1.84 14.02
CA GLN A 77 -2.08 3.11 13.50
C GLN A 77 -1.20 3.49 12.32
N PHE A 78 -1.82 3.64 11.15
CA PHE A 78 -1.12 3.99 9.93
C PHE A 78 -1.53 5.39 9.48
N SER A 79 -0.55 6.21 9.07
CA SER A 79 -0.80 7.48 8.38
C SER A 79 -1.06 7.25 6.89
N LEU A 80 -0.51 6.16 6.34
CA LEU A 80 -0.60 5.81 4.94
C LEU A 80 -0.92 4.31 4.75
N VAL A 81 -1.91 4.01 3.91
CA VAL A 81 -2.12 2.66 3.37
C VAL A 81 -2.02 2.74 1.86
N TYR A 82 -1.23 1.86 1.24
CA TYR A 82 -1.00 1.90 -0.20
C TYR A 82 -0.96 0.50 -0.83
N VAL A 83 -1.28 0.46 -2.13
CA VAL A 83 -1.19 -0.72 -3.00
C VAL A 83 -0.57 -0.28 -4.32
N VAL A 84 0.44 -0.99 -4.80
CA VAL A 84 1.21 -0.59 -6.00
C VAL A 84 1.23 -1.68 -7.05
N TRP A 85 1.64 -1.29 -8.27
CA TRP A 85 1.98 -2.21 -9.36
C TRP A 85 0.84 -3.14 -9.76
N ASN A 86 -0.34 -2.56 -9.96
CA ASN A 86 -1.55 -3.25 -10.41
C ASN A 86 -2.03 -4.37 -9.46
N SER A 87 -1.52 -4.45 -8.23
CA SER A 87 -1.91 -5.52 -7.29
C SER A 87 -3.40 -5.49 -6.97
N ILE A 88 -4.04 -4.30 -7.00
CA ILE A 88 -5.50 -4.17 -6.87
C ILE A 88 -6.28 -5.02 -7.89
N SER A 89 -5.73 -5.26 -9.07
CA SER A 89 -6.36 -6.09 -10.12
C SER A 89 -6.35 -7.58 -9.80
N ASN A 90 -5.65 -8.01 -8.75
CA ASN A 90 -5.76 -9.38 -8.25
C ASN A 90 -7.12 -9.64 -7.58
N LEU A 91 -7.83 -8.57 -7.17
CA LEU A 91 -9.23 -8.61 -6.78
C LEU A 91 -10.08 -8.53 -8.05
N ARG A 92 -10.70 -9.66 -8.39
CA ARG A 92 -11.28 -9.88 -9.73
C ARG A 92 -12.70 -9.36 -9.86
N THR A 93 -13.28 -8.90 -8.76
CA THR A 93 -14.62 -8.35 -8.72
C THR A 93 -14.60 -6.93 -8.16
N GLN A 94 -15.51 -6.11 -8.67
CA GLN A 94 -15.69 -4.74 -8.14
C GLN A 94 -16.01 -4.74 -6.63
N PRO A 95 -16.86 -5.63 -6.07
CA PRO A 95 -17.09 -5.70 -4.63
C PRO A 95 -15.81 -5.95 -3.82
N GLU A 96 -14.91 -6.82 -4.28
CA GLU A 96 -13.63 -7.07 -3.60
C GLU A 96 -12.74 -5.82 -3.64
N GLN A 97 -12.65 -5.14 -4.79
CA GLN A 97 -11.89 -3.89 -4.91
C GLN A 97 -12.44 -2.81 -3.96
N VAL A 98 -13.77 -2.66 -3.88
CA VAL A 98 -14.43 -1.74 -2.93
C VAL A 98 -14.13 -2.14 -1.48
N ALA A 99 -14.16 -3.43 -1.15
CA ALA A 99 -13.81 -3.93 0.17
C ALA A 99 -12.35 -3.60 0.54
N CYS A 100 -11.41 -3.73 -0.40
CA CYS A 100 -10.02 -3.32 -0.20
C CYS A 100 -9.87 -1.83 0.11
N PHE A 101 -10.57 -0.95 -0.61
CA PHE A 101 -10.56 0.48 -0.28
C PHE A 101 -11.15 0.74 1.12
N ARG A 102 -12.25 0.07 1.48
CA ARG A 102 -12.84 0.18 2.82
C ARG A 102 -11.89 -0.29 3.92
N ASN A 103 -11.20 -1.41 3.71
CA ASN A 103 -10.19 -1.93 4.62
C ASN A 103 -9.05 -0.93 4.80
N GLY A 104 -8.56 -0.34 3.70
CA GLY A 104 -7.52 0.70 3.75
C GLY A 104 -7.95 1.92 4.57
N VAL A 105 -9.17 2.40 4.39
CA VAL A 105 -9.70 3.53 5.16
C VAL A 105 -9.84 3.20 6.65
N GLN A 106 -10.22 1.98 7.01
CA GLN A 106 -10.30 1.55 8.41
C GLN A 106 -8.92 1.49 9.09
N GLY A 107 -7.88 1.13 8.33
CA GLY A 107 -6.50 1.08 8.84
C GLY A 107 -5.83 2.46 9.02
N VAL A 108 -6.29 3.49 8.30
CA VAL A 108 -5.74 4.84 8.42
C VAL A 108 -6.37 5.59 9.60
N ARG A 109 -5.53 6.16 10.48
CA ARG A 109 -5.98 7.23 11.39
C ARG A 109 -5.66 8.59 10.76
N ARG A 110 -6.66 9.46 10.64
CA ARG A 110 -6.43 10.87 10.28
C ARG A 110 -5.64 11.56 11.40
N GLN A 111 -4.55 12.24 11.05
CA GLN A 111 -4.03 13.31 11.89
C GLN A 111 -5.09 14.44 11.95
N ALA A 112 -5.30 15.00 13.13
CA ALA A 112 -6.13 16.19 13.27
C ALA A 112 -5.40 17.38 12.61
N GLY A 113 -5.87 17.81 11.42
CA GLY A 113 -5.33 19.00 10.73
C GLY A 113 -5.10 18.85 9.22
N SER A 114 -5.12 17.64 8.65
CA SER A 114 -5.02 17.47 7.20
C SER A 114 -6.32 17.93 6.54
N ALA A 115 -6.25 18.92 5.63
CA ALA A 115 -7.40 19.38 4.85
C ALA A 115 -8.10 18.18 4.16
N PRO A 116 -9.44 18.16 4.06
CA PRO A 116 -10.12 17.09 3.33
C PRO A 116 -9.67 17.11 1.87
N PHE A 117 -9.37 15.93 1.31
CA PHE A 117 -9.23 15.72 -0.13
C PHE A 117 -10.44 16.33 -0.85
N GLY A 118 -10.19 17.18 -1.84
CA GLY A 118 -11.26 17.78 -2.63
C GLY A 118 -11.97 16.71 -3.47
N GLN A 119 -13.29 16.79 -3.61
CA GLN A 119 -14.08 15.84 -4.41
C GLN A 119 -13.60 15.72 -5.88
N SER A 120 -12.87 16.71 -6.40
CA SER A 120 -12.28 16.70 -7.74
C SER A 120 -11.08 15.75 -7.89
N GLU A 121 -10.37 15.41 -6.81
CA GLU A 121 -9.18 14.54 -6.85
C GLU A 121 -9.53 13.05 -6.72
N VAL A 122 -10.67 12.72 -6.12
CA VAL A 122 -11.15 11.34 -6.02
C VAL A 122 -11.52 10.77 -7.39
N SER A 123 -12.04 11.63 -8.28
CA SER A 123 -12.38 11.28 -9.66
C SER A 123 -11.17 10.95 -10.54
N SER A 124 -9.99 11.51 -10.25
CA SER A 124 -8.76 11.23 -11.01
C SER A 124 -8.05 9.94 -10.55
N ILE A 125 -8.23 9.53 -9.30
CA ILE A 125 -7.74 8.24 -8.79
C ILE A 125 -8.50 7.07 -9.42
N GLY A 126 -9.81 7.21 -9.62
CA GLY A 126 -10.61 6.25 -10.39
C GLY A 126 -10.17 6.12 -11.86
N ALA A 127 -9.72 7.23 -12.47
CA ALA A 127 -9.17 7.21 -13.83
C ALA A 127 -7.78 6.54 -13.90
N ALA A 128 -6.91 6.72 -12.90
CA ALA A 128 -5.58 6.08 -12.88
C ALA A 128 -5.67 4.54 -12.75
N ALA A 129 -6.66 4.02 -12.01
CA ALA A 129 -6.93 2.58 -11.95
C ALA A 129 -7.48 2.02 -13.28
N ALA A 130 -8.21 2.82 -14.06
CA ALA A 130 -8.72 2.44 -15.37
C ALA A 130 -7.65 2.50 -16.48
N VAL A 131 -6.70 3.44 -16.43
CA VAL A 131 -5.63 3.57 -17.44
C VAL A 131 -4.66 2.38 -17.41
N GLY A 132 -4.50 1.71 -16.27
CA GLY A 132 -3.72 0.48 -16.15
C GLY A 132 -4.28 -0.74 -16.91
N GLN A 133 -5.55 -0.70 -17.34
CA GLN A 133 -6.18 -1.77 -18.13
C GLN A 133 -6.03 -1.60 -19.66
N ALA A 134 -5.45 -0.48 -20.12
CA ALA A 134 -5.34 -0.18 -21.56
C ALA A 134 -3.98 -0.56 -22.20
N PHE A 135 -3.04 -1.12 -21.44
CA PHE A 135 -1.73 -1.57 -21.95
C PHE A 135 -1.32 -2.92 -21.37
N ALA A 136 -2.16 -3.93 -21.59
CA ALA A 136 -1.81 -5.34 -21.52
C ALA A 136 -2.00 -5.98 -22.89
#